data_AF-A0A834Z687-F1
#
_entry.id   AF-A0A834Z687-F1
#
_cell.length_a   1.000
_cell.length_b   1.000
_cell.length_c   1.000
_cell.angle_alpha   90.00
_cell.angle_beta   90.00
_cell.angle_gamma   90.00
#
_symmetry.space_group_name_H-M   'P 1'
#
loop_
_entity.id
_entity.type
_entity.pdbx_description
1 polymer ?
#
loop_
_entity_poly.entity_id
_entity_poly.type
_entity_poly.pdbx_seq_one_letter_code
_entity_poly.pdbx_strand_id
1 'polypeptide(L)' 'MSFGQVDLLDFIDWTGVECLNQSTSHSIANALKQVYREDEGLNLESDADEQLLFYIPFTQVIKLHSILIKGPEE' A
#
# COMPACT_ATOMS: atom_id res chain seq x y z
N MET A 1 3.44 2.84 -18.27
CA MET A 1 2.96 1.47 -17.96
C MET A 1 3.51 0.54 -19.02
N SER A 2 4.38 -0.41 -18.67
CA SER A 2 4.86 -1.40 -19.64
C SER A 2 3.72 -2.35 -19.98
N PHE A 3 3.44 -2.52 -21.27
CA PHE A 3 2.41 -3.42 -21.78
C PHE A 3 2.62 -4.84 -21.23
N GLY A 4 1.70 -5.32 -20.38
CA GLY A 4 1.66 -6.70 -19.90
C GLY A 4 1.57 -6.91 -18.39
N GLN A 5 1.71 -5.87 -17.56
CA GLN A 5 1.52 -5.97 -16.11
C GLN A 5 0.10 -5.57 -15.71
N VAL A 6 -0.49 -6.32 -14.79
CA VAL A 6 -1.83 -6.07 -14.23
C VAL A 6 -1.65 -5.55 -12.80
N ASP A 7 -2.44 -4.56 -12.39
CA ASP A 7 -2.47 -4.11 -11.00
C ASP A 7 -2.97 -5.27 -10.12
N LEU A 8 -2.27 -5.52 -9.01
CA LEU A 8 -2.58 -6.64 -8.13
C LEU A 8 -3.64 -6.31 -7.07
N LEU A 9 -4.16 -5.08 -7.06
CA LEU A 9 -5.09 -4.57 -6.04
C LEU A 9 -6.33 -5.44 -5.84
N ASP A 10 -6.91 -5.96 -6.93
CA ASP A 10 -8.10 -6.83 -6.88
C ASP A 10 -7.83 -8.22 -6.27
N PHE A 11 -6.56 -8.61 -6.14
CA PHE A 11 -6.15 -9.89 -5.57
C PHE A 11 -5.72 -9.78 -4.11
N ILE A 12 -5.70 -8.58 -3.51
CA ILE A 12 -5.31 -8.39 -2.11
C ILE A 12 -6.40 -8.96 -1.19
N ASP A 13 -5.99 -9.75 -0.20
CA ASP A 13 -6.86 -10.13 0.92
C ASP A 13 -6.86 -9.02 1.96
N TRP A 14 -7.79 -8.08 1.82
CA TRP A 14 -7.92 -6.91 2.70
C TRP A 14 -8.17 -7.26 4.17
N THR A 15 -8.67 -8.46 4.47
CA THR A 15 -8.96 -8.86 5.86
C THR A 15 -7.70 -9.21 6.64
N GLY A 16 -6.64 -9.63 5.93
CA GLY A 16 -5.35 -9.97 6.51
C GLY A 16 -4.26 -8.93 6.28
N VAL A 17 -4.58 -7.76 5.70
CA VAL A 17 -3.60 -6.69 5.53
C VAL A 17 -3.23 -6.10 6.89
N GLU A 18 -1.94 -6.05 7.18
CA GLU A 18 -1.41 -5.48 8.41
C GLU A 18 -0.26 -4.50 8.11
N CYS A 19 -0.15 -3.48 8.93
CA CYS A 19 0.97 -2.53 8.89
C CYS A 19 1.43 -2.22 10.32
N LEU A 20 2.72 -2.47 10.59
CA LEU A 20 3.34 -2.11 11.86
C LEU A 20 3.97 -0.73 11.77
N ASN A 21 3.99 -0.03 12.91
CA ASN A 21 4.53 1.33 13.08
C ASN A 21 3.81 2.42 12.26
N GLN A 22 2.62 2.14 11.72
CA GLN A 22 1.78 3.15 11.09
C GLN A 22 1.16 4.09 12.13
N SER A 23 0.98 5.35 11.75
CA SER A 23 0.17 6.31 12.50
C SER A 23 -1.30 5.88 12.53
N THR A 24 -1.97 6.12 13.67
CA THR A 24 -3.42 5.84 13.79
C THR A 24 -4.27 6.72 12.89
N SER A 25 -3.77 7.89 12.50
CA SER A 25 -4.47 8.87 11.67
C SER A 25 -4.18 8.67 10.17
N HIS A 26 -3.01 8.14 9.85
CA HIS A 26 -2.50 7.97 8.48
C HIS A 26 -2.18 6.49 8.22
N SER A 27 -3.23 5.69 8.05
CA SER A 27 -3.13 4.22 7.96
C SER A 27 -2.79 3.71 6.55
N ILE A 28 -2.40 2.43 6.46
CA ILE A 28 -2.09 1.72 5.22
C ILE A 28 -3.22 1.75 4.17
N ALA A 29 -4.47 1.94 4.61
CA ALA A 29 -5.59 2.09 3.70
C ALA A 29 -5.43 3.30 2.77
N ASN A 30 -4.81 4.38 3.24
CA ASN A 30 -4.55 5.59 2.46
C ASN A 30 -3.56 5.32 1.31
N ALA A 31 -2.56 4.46 1.56
CA ALA A 31 -1.54 4.13 0.57
C ALA A 31 -1.96 3.03 -0.44
N LEU A 32 -2.82 2.08 -0.02
CA LEU A 32 -3.17 0.92 -0.86
C LEU A 32 -4.49 1.08 -1.62
N LYS A 33 -5.51 1.73 -1.06
CA LYS A 33 -6.82 1.83 -1.74
C LYS A 33 -6.75 2.84 -2.88
N GLN A 34 -7.23 2.44 -4.06
CA GLN A 34 -7.13 3.26 -5.28
C GLN A 34 -7.70 4.67 -5.10
N VAL A 35 -8.87 4.80 -4.46
CA VAL A 35 -9.53 6.10 -4.25
C VAL A 35 -8.73 7.02 -3.32
N TYR A 36 -7.99 6.44 -2.36
CA TYR A 36 -7.26 7.24 -1.36
C TYR A 36 -5.83 7.55 -1.81
N ARG A 37 -5.16 6.63 -2.50
CA ARG A 37 -3.78 6.84 -2.97
C ARG A 37 -3.64 7.88 -4.09
N GLU A 38 -4.77 8.30 -4.67
CA GLU A 38 -4.84 9.37 -5.68
C GLU A 38 -5.07 10.75 -5.03
N ASP A 39 -5.37 10.81 -3.73
CA ASP A 39 -5.54 12.05 -2.96
C ASP A 39 -4.21 12.42 -2.30
N GLU A 40 -3.62 13.55 -2.72
CA GLU A 40 -2.34 14.05 -2.19
C GLU A 40 -2.40 14.39 -0.69
N GLY A 41 -3.60 14.58 -0.11
CA GLY A 41 -3.79 14.80 1.32
C GLY A 41 -3.87 13.51 2.16
N LEU A 42 -3.93 12.33 1.53
CA LEU A 42 -4.06 11.04 2.19
C LEU A 42 -2.82 10.17 1.96
N ASN A 43 -1.87 10.25 2.89
CA ASN A 43 -0.68 9.40 2.94
C ASN A 43 -0.74 8.38 4.08
N LEU A 44 0.16 7.39 4.00
CA LEU A 44 0.60 6.57 5.13
C LEU A 44 1.80 7.26 5.77
N GLU A 45 1.80 7.32 7.09
CA GLU A 45 2.86 7.94 7.90
C GLU A 45 3.29 6.98 9.00
N SER A 46 4.56 7.03 9.40
CA SER A 46 5.02 6.36 10.61
C SER A 46 4.62 7.11 11.87
N ASP A 47 4.35 6.37 12.95
CA ASP A 47 3.98 6.92 14.27
C ASP A 47 5.22 7.43 15.06
N ALA A 48 6.34 6.71 14.97
CA ALA A 48 7.49 6.95 15.85
C ALA A 48 8.84 7.00 15.11
N ASP A 49 9.16 5.94 14.37
CA ASP A 49 10.45 5.78 13.67
C ASP A 49 10.25 5.72 12.15
N GLU A 50 11.31 5.92 11.37
CA GLU A 50 11.31 5.89 9.90
C GLU A 50 11.02 4.49 9.29
N GLN A 51 10.67 3.49 10.11
CA GLN A 51 10.49 2.10 9.70
C GLN A 51 9.02 1.69 9.72
N LEU A 52 8.47 1.39 8.54
CA LEU A 52 7.16 0.78 8.35
C LEU A 52 7.30 -0.67 7.87
N LEU A 53 6.51 -1.58 8.42
CA LEU A 53 6.45 -2.97 7.95
C LEU A 53 5.08 -3.25 7.35
N PHE A 54 5.08 -3.80 6.13
CA PHE A 54 3.87 -4.12 5.38
C PHE A 54 3.68 -5.62 5.27
N TYR A 55 2.50 -6.11 5.63
CA TYR A 55 2.06 -7.47 5.33
C TYR A 55 0.80 -7.40 4.45
N ILE A 56 0.95 -7.82 3.19
CA ILE A 56 -0.10 -7.75 2.16
C ILE A 56 -0.33 -9.16 1.62
N PRO A 57 -1.28 -9.93 2.19
CA PRO A 57 -1.65 -11.24 1.67
C PRO A 57 -2.47 -11.11 0.38
N PHE A 58 -2.40 -12.13 -0.46
CA PHE A 58 -3.21 -12.25 -1.68
C PHE A 58 -4.19 -13.41 -1.56
N THR A 59 -5.39 -13.25 -2.13
CA THR A 59 -6.46 -14.26 -2.15
C THR A 59 -6.13 -15.46 -3.04
N GLN A 60 -5.08 -15.36 -3.86
CA GLN A 60 -4.60 -16.39 -4.75
C GLN A 60 -3.08 -16.28 -4.95
N VAL A 61 -2.47 -17.33 -5.52
CA VAL A 61 -1.04 -17.31 -5.88
C VAL A 61 -0.80 -16.30 -7.00
N ILE A 62 0.05 -15.31 -6.75
CA ILE A 62 0.44 -14.28 -7.71
C ILE A 62 1.91 -14.41 -8.10
N LYS A 63 2.27 -13.88 -9.28
CA LYS A 63 3.67 -13.65 -9.68
C LYS A 63 3.95 -12.17 -9.55
N LEU A 64 4.68 -11.78 -8.51
CA LEU A 64 5.06 -10.40 -8.29
C LEU A 64 6.17 -10.01 -9.27
N HIS A 65 5.84 -9.14 -10.22
CA HIS A 65 6.81 -8.65 -11.20
C HIS A 65 7.53 -7.38 -10.70
N SER A 66 6.77 -6.46 -10.12
CA SER A 66 7.27 -5.14 -9.71
C SER A 66 6.41 -4.56 -8.61
N ILE A 67 7.01 -3.69 -7.79
CA ILE A 67 6.34 -2.87 -6.78
C ILE A 67 6.59 -1.42 -7.15
N LEU A 68 5.56 -0.58 -7.03
CA LEU A 68 5.66 0.87 -7.18
C LEU A 68 5.39 1.51 -5.82
N ILE A 69 6.32 2.32 -5.35
CA ILE A 69 6.18 3.10 -4.11
C ILE A 69 6.33 4.57 -4.50
N LYS A 70 5.40 5.41 -4.04
CA LYS A 70 5.43 6.86 -4.20
C LYS A 70 5.26 7.49 -2.83
N GLY A 71 6.06 8.52 -2.56
CA GLY A 71 5.91 9.38 -1.39
C GLY A 71 5.40 10.76 -1.79
N PRO A 72 5.05 11.61 -0.81
CA PRO A 72 4.76 13.02 -1.06
C PRO A 72 5.97 13.73 -1.70
N GLU A 73 5.72 14.75 -2.51
CA GLU A 73 6.74 15.71 -2.90
C GLU A 73 7.04 16.59 -1.68
N GLU A 74 8.29 16.63 -1.22
CA GLU A 74 8.73 17.61 -0.21
C GLU A 74 8.57 19.06 -0.70
#